data_AF-A0A820FX89-F1
#
_entry.id   AF-A0A820FX89-F1
#
_cell.length_a   1.000
_cell.length_b   1.000
_cell.length_c   1.000
_cell.angle_alpha   90.00
_cell.angle_beta   90.00
_cell.angle_gamma   90.00
#
_symmetry.space_group_name_H-M   'P 1'
#
loop_
_entity.id
_entity.type
_entity.pdbx_description
1 polymer ?
#
loop_
_entity_poly.entity_id
_entity_poly.type
_entity_poly.pdbx_seq_one_letter_code
_entity_poly.pdbx_strand_id
1 'polypeptide(L)'
;ASQSLSYQRKVSAFQRINWNDDQQVFTDGWMKDLANECSEPEVIELTKMYGASKAMQTLVEIHHNRYEQTSHDIWKEMKDAVLERLEDYAGAKQRLSQLLDEEQQRELEQELEEERQLERPPPVKPCQPILHEEIKQLCDMQSIMMNLTQYPRVFRRLPYAFIGTTFANDCQAEHWQEKFWISTEFQRVIETKGESLESFLRPPRWIIIYRNQQLILLSALEANWLIARLNSLYHKGETENPSTTTLRLLLPRIKRVQSIFVNTPTLIIPPLIRHSIDIVPFFISLQWLVQLFIFNGTLYFETVDEQTAYCQCLSLCPKPRTKEEEEAFKNGWIAVDGFVSNSEHRYALMLHEVQFHNNLLAFVKQIIENRNNSHAPMTSHVGSIILNSLKLI
;
A
#
# COMPACT_ATOMS: atom_id res chain seq x y z
N ALA A 1 5.91 20.10 -11.48
CA ALA A 1 5.38 20.29 -12.85
C ALA A 1 6.12 21.40 -13.61
N SER A 2 6.34 22.57 -13.01
CA SER A 2 7.09 23.69 -13.62
C SER A 2 8.50 23.32 -14.07
N GLN A 3 9.24 22.56 -13.26
CA GLN A 3 10.60 22.11 -13.59
C GLN A 3 10.64 21.16 -14.80
N SER A 4 9.69 20.23 -14.89
CA SER A 4 9.58 19.33 -16.05
C SER A 4 9.24 20.09 -17.33
N LEU A 5 8.38 21.11 -17.23
CA LEU A 5 7.99 21.95 -18.36
C LEU A 5 9.14 22.88 -18.80
N SER A 6 9.89 23.46 -17.86
CA SER A 6 11.11 24.24 -18.11
C SER A 6 12.18 23.38 -18.78
N TYR A 7 12.42 22.18 -18.23
CA TYR A 7 13.35 21.22 -18.81
C TYR A 7 12.97 20.88 -20.26
N GLN A 8 11.70 20.57 -20.51
CA GLN A 8 11.21 20.23 -21.85
C GLN A 8 11.24 21.41 -22.83
N ARG A 9 10.96 22.64 -22.38
CA ARG A 9 11.15 23.86 -23.18
C ARG A 9 12.60 24.01 -23.62
N LYS A 10 13.53 23.91 -22.68
CA LYS A 10 14.98 23.99 -22.96
C LYS A 10 15.40 22.89 -23.94
N VAL A 11 14.98 21.64 -23.69
CA VAL A 11 15.26 20.51 -24.59
C VAL A 11 14.71 20.76 -26.00
N SER A 12 13.50 21.29 -26.14
CA SER A 12 12.88 21.56 -27.44
C SER A 12 13.60 22.68 -28.20
N ALA A 13 14.02 23.73 -27.49
CA ALA A 13 14.85 24.80 -28.05
C ALA A 13 16.21 24.26 -28.53
N PHE A 14 16.83 23.37 -27.75
CA PHE A 14 18.08 22.69 -28.10
C PHE A 14 17.96 21.64 -29.21
N GLN A 15 16.79 21.00 -29.38
CA GLN A 15 16.53 20.04 -30.47
C GLN A 15 16.35 20.70 -31.83
N ARG A 16 16.06 22.00 -31.87
CA ARG A 16 16.04 22.80 -33.11
C ARG A 16 17.46 23.10 -33.63
N ILE A 17 18.49 22.73 -32.88
CA ILE A 17 19.90 22.83 -33.26
C ILE A 17 20.31 21.54 -33.96
N ASN A 18 20.84 21.64 -35.17
CA ASN A 18 21.39 20.50 -35.86
C ASN A 18 22.88 20.37 -35.52
N TRP A 19 23.15 19.74 -34.39
CA TRP A 19 24.51 19.62 -33.81
C TRP A 19 25.57 18.93 -34.68
N ASN A 20 25.18 18.35 -35.82
CA ASN A 20 26.05 17.61 -36.73
C ASN A 20 26.39 18.39 -38.02
N ASP A 21 25.92 19.63 -38.16
CA ASP A 21 26.21 20.48 -39.33
C ASP A 21 27.25 21.56 -38.99
N ASP A 22 28.51 21.31 -39.37
CA ASP A 22 29.63 22.21 -39.14
C ASP A 22 29.53 23.54 -39.91
N GLN A 23 28.53 23.69 -40.80
CA GLN A 23 28.26 24.93 -41.55
C GLN A 23 27.11 25.76 -40.98
N GLN A 24 26.50 25.36 -39.85
CA GLN A 24 25.40 26.11 -39.26
C GLN A 24 25.88 27.48 -38.74
N VAL A 25 25.49 28.56 -39.43
CA VAL A 25 25.81 29.94 -39.03
C VAL A 25 24.82 30.40 -37.97
N PHE A 26 25.25 30.45 -36.72
CA PHE A 26 24.48 31.03 -35.62
C PHE A 26 24.48 32.56 -35.74
N THR A 27 23.34 33.12 -36.13
CA THR A 27 23.16 34.58 -36.17
C THR A 27 22.84 35.12 -34.77
N ASP A 28 23.18 36.38 -34.50
CA ASP A 28 22.86 37.06 -33.23
C ASP A 28 21.36 37.07 -32.91
N GLY A 29 20.51 37.13 -33.94
CA GLY A 29 19.06 37.05 -33.79
C GLY A 29 18.62 35.67 -33.28
N TRP A 30 19.18 34.62 -33.88
CA TRP A 30 18.88 33.25 -33.48
C TRP A 30 19.38 32.93 -32.06
N MET A 31 20.56 33.42 -31.69
CA MET A 31 21.07 33.28 -30.30
C MET A 31 20.20 34.02 -29.28
N LYS A 32 19.63 35.18 -29.66
CA LYS A 32 18.65 35.89 -28.84
C LYS A 32 17.34 35.13 -28.72
N ASP A 33 16.86 34.50 -29.79
CA ASP A 33 15.64 33.69 -29.76
C ASP A 33 15.82 32.44 -28.88
N LEU A 34 16.96 31.75 -29.01
CA LEU A 34 17.33 30.63 -28.14
C LEU A 34 17.44 31.10 -26.67
N ALA A 35 18.10 32.23 -26.43
CA ALA A 35 18.22 32.80 -25.10
C ALA A 35 16.83 33.13 -24.53
N ASN A 36 15.92 33.71 -25.31
CA ASN A 36 14.56 34.03 -24.88
C ASN A 36 13.73 32.76 -24.59
N GLU A 37 13.89 31.69 -25.38
CA GLU A 37 13.19 30.42 -25.14
C GLU A 37 13.70 29.69 -23.89
N CYS A 38 15.01 29.79 -23.62
CA CYS A 38 15.69 29.20 -22.47
C CYS A 38 15.67 30.07 -21.20
N SER A 39 15.37 31.36 -21.33
CA SER A 39 15.26 32.29 -20.20
C SER A 39 13.96 32.08 -19.47
N GLU A 40 14.06 32.01 -18.15
CA GLU A 40 12.93 32.08 -17.26
C GLU A 40 12.72 33.55 -16.85
N PRO A 41 11.48 34.04 -16.77
CA PRO A 41 11.24 35.36 -16.22
C PRO A 41 11.71 35.36 -14.76
N GLU A 42 12.85 36.01 -14.47
CA GLU A 42 13.44 36.08 -13.13
C GLU A 42 12.57 36.87 -12.14
N VAL A 43 11.64 37.69 -12.66
CA VAL A 43 10.71 38.49 -11.87
C VAL A 43 9.28 38.07 -12.21
N ILE A 44 8.71 37.21 -11.36
CA ILE A 44 7.29 36.85 -11.39
C ILE A 44 6.65 37.42 -10.12
N GLU A 45 5.51 38.10 -10.25
CA GLU A 45 4.75 38.53 -9.07
C GLU A 45 4.34 37.31 -8.23
N LEU A 46 4.50 37.39 -6.91
CA LEU A 46 4.11 36.32 -5.99
C LEU A 46 2.65 35.89 -6.17
N THR A 47 1.76 36.83 -6.50
CA THR A 47 0.35 36.54 -6.80
C THR A 47 0.13 35.75 -8.09
N LYS A 48 1.03 35.86 -9.08
CA LYS A 48 1.03 35.03 -10.30
C LYS A 48 1.64 33.65 -10.06
N MET A 49 2.67 33.56 -9.23
CA MET A 49 3.33 32.29 -8.91
C MET A 49 2.50 31.43 -7.93
N TYR A 50 1.92 32.08 -6.90
CA TYR A 50 1.18 31.41 -5.82
C TYR A 50 -0.34 31.55 -5.96
N GLY A 51 -0.87 32.32 -6.92
CA GLY A 51 -2.31 32.57 -7.07
C GLY A 51 -2.87 33.58 -6.06
N ALA A 52 -4.03 34.18 -6.39
CA ALA A 52 -4.58 35.32 -5.65
C ALA A 52 -5.46 34.97 -4.42
N SER A 53 -5.78 33.69 -4.16
CA SER A 53 -6.59 33.32 -2.98
C SER A 53 -6.37 31.88 -2.53
N LYS A 54 -6.26 31.70 -1.20
CA LYS A 54 -6.21 30.40 -0.50
C LYS A 54 -7.60 29.74 -0.53
N ALA A 55 -7.94 29.12 -1.64
CA ALA A 55 -9.16 28.34 -1.77
C ALA A 55 -8.85 26.84 -1.76
N MET A 56 -9.67 26.05 -1.07
CA MET A 56 -9.69 24.60 -1.25
C MET A 56 -10.25 24.31 -2.64
N GLN A 57 -9.43 23.72 -3.49
CA GLN A 57 -9.77 23.34 -4.85
C GLN A 57 -9.40 21.88 -5.07
N THR A 58 -10.08 21.20 -5.98
CA THR A 58 -9.68 19.83 -6.33
C THR A 58 -8.33 19.84 -7.04
N LEU A 59 -7.56 18.76 -6.92
CA LEU A 59 -6.28 18.66 -7.62
C LEU A 59 -6.42 18.81 -9.14
N VAL A 60 -7.57 18.41 -9.69
CA VAL A 60 -7.92 18.58 -11.10
C VAL A 60 -8.08 20.07 -11.44
N GLU A 61 -8.87 20.83 -10.66
CA GLU A 61 -9.05 22.27 -10.83
C GLU A 61 -7.73 23.04 -10.69
N ILE A 62 -6.90 22.68 -9.71
CA ILE A 62 -5.60 23.32 -9.49
C ILE A 62 -4.69 23.11 -10.71
N HIS A 63 -4.67 21.89 -11.25
CA HIS A 63 -3.86 21.58 -12.43
C HIS A 63 -4.40 22.26 -13.69
N HIS A 64 -5.72 22.33 -13.85
CA HIS A 64 -6.38 23.00 -14.97
C HIS A 64 -6.08 24.52 -14.98
N ASN A 65 -6.27 25.18 -13.83
CA ASN A 65 -6.03 26.62 -13.66
C ASN A 65 -4.57 27.02 -13.91
N ARG A 66 -3.61 26.18 -13.49
CA ARG A 66 -2.17 26.41 -13.75
C ARG A 66 -1.83 26.30 -15.22
N TYR A 67 -2.48 25.38 -15.94
CA TYR A 67 -2.23 25.18 -17.36
C TYR A 67 -2.77 26.34 -18.20
N GLU A 68 -3.95 26.88 -17.88
CA GLU A 68 -4.52 28.06 -18.55
C GLU A 68 -3.60 29.29 -18.49
N GLN A 69 -2.75 29.38 -17.47
CA GLN A 69 -1.76 30.47 -17.32
C GLN A 69 -0.52 30.28 -18.21
N THR A 70 -0.28 29.07 -18.75
CA THR A 70 0.83 28.77 -19.66
C THR A 70 0.34 28.75 -21.11
N SER A 71 0.63 29.84 -21.83
CA SER A 71 0.09 30.16 -23.16
C SER A 71 0.71 29.36 -24.33
N HIS A 72 0.83 28.03 -24.24
CA HIS A 72 1.36 27.20 -25.35
C HIS A 72 0.45 26.00 -25.71
N ASP A 73 -0.08 26.05 -26.94
CA ASP A 73 -1.00 25.07 -27.56
C ASP A 73 -0.38 23.71 -27.92
N ILE A 74 0.93 23.54 -27.74
CA ILE A 74 1.69 22.45 -28.38
C ILE A 74 1.43 21.07 -27.71
N TRP A 75 0.81 20.99 -26.52
CA TRP A 75 0.80 19.74 -25.73
C TRP A 75 -0.56 19.37 -25.11
N LYS A 76 -1.63 19.46 -25.91
CA LYS A 76 -3.00 19.09 -25.52
C LYS A 76 -3.14 17.62 -25.09
N GLU A 77 -2.49 16.68 -25.80
CA GLU A 77 -2.59 15.24 -25.50
C GLU A 77 -2.00 14.87 -24.13
N MET A 78 -0.88 15.49 -23.75
CA MET A 78 -0.27 15.24 -22.44
C MET A 78 -1.07 15.88 -21.30
N LYS A 79 -1.70 17.05 -21.55
CA LYS A 79 -2.67 17.66 -20.64
C LYS A 79 -3.84 16.71 -20.40
N ASP A 80 -4.43 16.20 -21.47
CA ASP A 80 -5.61 15.34 -21.40
C ASP A 80 -5.28 14.04 -20.65
N ALA A 81 -4.13 13.41 -20.91
CA ALA A 81 -3.69 12.21 -20.20
C ALA A 81 -3.41 12.44 -18.69
N VAL A 82 -2.86 13.61 -18.33
CA VAL A 82 -2.61 13.94 -16.91
C VAL A 82 -3.92 14.28 -16.20
N LEU A 83 -4.83 15.01 -16.84
CA LEU A 83 -6.15 15.30 -16.28
C LEU A 83 -6.97 14.03 -16.08
N GLU A 84 -7.02 13.15 -17.08
CA GLU A 84 -7.68 11.84 -16.98
C GLU A 84 -7.14 11.03 -15.80
N ARG A 85 -5.81 10.96 -15.65
CA ARG A 85 -5.18 10.26 -14.52
C ARG A 85 -5.44 10.94 -13.18
N LEU A 86 -5.53 12.28 -13.15
CA LEU A 86 -5.87 13.00 -11.93
C LEU A 86 -7.33 12.78 -11.55
N GLU A 87 -8.24 12.70 -12.51
CA GLU A 87 -9.64 12.35 -12.29
C GLU A 87 -9.78 10.93 -11.72
N ASP A 88 -9.09 9.95 -12.34
CA ASP A 88 -9.13 8.54 -11.94
C ASP A 88 -8.66 8.28 -10.50
N TYR A 89 -7.56 8.94 -10.08
CA TYR A 89 -6.88 8.60 -8.83
C TYR A 89 -6.96 9.69 -7.76
N ALA A 90 -7.34 10.90 -8.13
CA ALA A 90 -7.25 12.08 -7.25
C ALA A 90 -8.37 13.11 -7.44
N GLY A 91 -9.42 12.82 -8.22
CA GLY A 91 -10.45 13.79 -8.61
C GLY A 91 -11.18 14.45 -7.44
N ALA A 92 -11.45 13.69 -6.37
CA ALA A 92 -12.09 14.20 -5.16
C ALA A 92 -11.12 14.85 -4.14
N LYS A 93 -9.81 14.78 -4.38
CA LYS A 93 -8.81 15.22 -3.41
C LYS A 93 -8.66 16.74 -3.50
N GLN A 94 -9.05 17.42 -2.43
CA GLN A 94 -8.90 18.86 -2.31
C GLN A 94 -7.57 19.21 -1.66
N ARG A 95 -6.93 20.26 -2.18
CA ARG A 95 -5.78 20.94 -1.58
C ARG A 95 -6.02 22.43 -1.65
N LEU A 96 -5.36 23.20 -0.79
CA LEU A 96 -5.24 24.62 -1.03
C LEU A 96 -4.45 24.80 -2.34
N SER A 97 -4.96 25.67 -3.22
CA SER A 97 -4.41 25.97 -4.54
C SER A 97 -2.90 26.33 -4.55
N GLN A 98 -2.37 26.77 -3.41
CA GLN A 98 -0.97 27.20 -3.21
C GLN A 98 -0.04 26.10 -2.66
N LEU A 99 -0.56 24.97 -2.15
CA LEU A 99 0.24 23.95 -1.44
C LEU A 99 1.16 23.10 -2.32
N LEU A 100 1.03 23.18 -3.65
CA LEU A 100 1.88 22.38 -4.55
C LEU A 100 3.28 22.98 -4.76
N ASP A 101 3.52 24.21 -4.26
CA ASP A 101 4.81 24.89 -4.38
C ASP A 101 5.55 25.03 -3.03
N GLU A 102 5.08 24.35 -1.97
CA GLU A 102 5.75 24.33 -0.64
C GLU A 102 7.18 23.79 -0.70
N GLU A 103 7.51 22.93 -1.68
CA GLU A 103 8.88 22.44 -1.87
C GLU A 103 9.88 23.58 -2.14
N GLN A 104 9.42 24.73 -2.65
CA GLN A 104 10.26 25.93 -2.85
C GLN A 104 10.23 26.90 -1.66
N GLN A 105 9.26 26.80 -0.75
CA GLN A 105 9.21 27.62 0.47
C GLN A 105 9.92 26.95 1.67
N ARG A 106 10.20 25.64 1.58
CA ARG A 106 10.89 24.88 2.63
C ARG A 106 12.30 25.35 2.97
N GLU A 107 12.95 26.13 2.10
CA GLU A 107 14.28 26.70 2.40
C GLU A 107 14.23 27.92 3.35
N LEU A 108 13.05 28.48 3.61
CA LEU A 108 12.86 29.70 4.42
C LEU A 108 12.07 29.49 5.72
N GLU A 109 11.44 28.33 5.92
CA GLU A 109 10.84 27.99 7.21
C GLU A 109 11.94 27.56 8.18
N GLN A 110 12.01 28.22 9.33
CA GLN A 110 12.85 27.78 10.43
C GLN A 110 12.31 26.43 10.89
N GLU A 111 12.92 25.34 10.43
CA GLU A 111 12.58 23.99 10.87
C GLU A 111 12.75 23.96 12.40
N LEU A 112 11.63 23.98 13.13
CA LEU A 112 11.61 23.60 14.52
C LEU A 112 11.93 22.11 14.56
N GLU A 113 13.22 21.78 14.59
CA GLU A 113 13.69 20.43 14.89
C GLU A 113 13.23 20.08 16.31
N GLU A 114 12.03 19.51 16.42
CA GLU A 114 11.68 18.73 17.60
C GLU A 114 12.65 17.54 17.63
N GLU A 115 13.69 17.61 18.47
CA GLU A 115 14.51 16.46 18.83
C GLU A 115 13.64 15.41 19.53
N ARG A 116 12.96 14.59 18.74
CA ARG A 116 12.35 13.36 19.25
C ARG A 116 13.48 12.42 19.63
N GLN A 117 13.63 12.17 20.92
CA GLN A 117 14.41 11.04 21.42
C GLN A 117 13.71 9.74 20.97
N LEU A 118 14.05 9.29 19.76
CA LEU A 118 13.65 7.99 19.25
C LEU A 118 14.62 6.96 19.80
N GLU A 119 14.17 6.16 20.75
CA GLU A 119 14.90 4.98 21.19
C GLU A 119 14.99 4.01 20.00
N ARG A 120 16.18 3.95 19.38
CA ARG A 120 16.44 3.05 18.26
C ARG A 120 16.72 1.66 18.79
N PRO A 121 16.31 0.59 18.07
CA PRO A 121 16.74 -0.76 18.40
C PRO A 121 18.27 -0.84 18.48
N PRO A 122 18.82 -1.77 19.29
CA PRO A 122 20.25 -2.01 19.34
C PRO A 122 20.86 -2.22 17.95
N PRO A 123 22.14 -1.88 17.74
CA PRO A 123 22.81 -2.14 16.48
C PRO A 123 23.02 -3.65 16.29
N VAL A 124 22.40 -4.21 15.26
CA VAL A 124 22.41 -5.64 14.93
C VAL A 124 23.00 -5.90 13.56
N LYS A 125 23.49 -7.11 13.31
CA LYS A 125 23.99 -7.50 11.98
C LYS A 125 22.85 -7.95 11.08
N PRO A 126 22.66 -7.35 9.89
CA PRO A 126 21.64 -7.82 8.94
C PRO A 126 22.05 -9.17 8.34
N CYS A 127 21.07 -10.02 8.07
CA CYS A 127 21.32 -11.24 7.30
C CYS A 127 21.63 -10.91 5.84
N GLN A 128 22.48 -11.74 5.22
CA GLN A 128 22.62 -11.73 3.76
C GLN A 128 21.35 -12.32 3.12
N PRO A 129 20.67 -11.57 2.23
CA PRO A 129 19.45 -12.04 1.60
C PRO A 129 19.79 -13.06 0.51
N ILE A 130 18.95 -14.08 0.35
CA ILE A 130 19.14 -15.20 -0.58
C ILE A 130 17.92 -15.29 -1.48
N LEU A 131 18.12 -15.35 -2.80
CA LEU A 131 17.03 -15.65 -3.73
C LEU A 131 16.98 -17.15 -4.00
N HIS A 132 16.00 -17.84 -3.42
CA HIS A 132 15.79 -19.27 -3.61
C HIS A 132 15.29 -19.61 -5.03
N GLU A 133 15.70 -20.76 -5.57
CA GLU A 133 15.27 -21.22 -6.90
C GLU A 133 13.77 -21.54 -6.94
N GLU A 134 13.21 -22.02 -5.82
CA GLU A 134 11.80 -22.33 -5.67
C GLU A 134 10.92 -21.07 -5.81
N ILE A 135 11.42 -19.89 -5.42
CA ILE A 135 10.74 -18.61 -5.66
C ILE A 135 10.66 -18.33 -7.16
N LYS A 136 11.74 -18.64 -7.90
CA LYS A 136 11.77 -18.47 -9.36
C LYS A 136 10.79 -19.40 -10.07
N GLN A 137 10.64 -20.62 -9.54
CA GLN A 137 9.69 -21.62 -10.05
C GLN A 137 8.22 -21.20 -9.87
N LEU A 138 7.90 -20.24 -8.99
CA LEU A 138 6.53 -19.70 -8.88
C LEU A 138 6.05 -19.01 -10.17
N CYS A 139 6.97 -18.54 -11.01
CA CYS A 139 6.67 -17.97 -12.32
C CYS A 139 6.41 -19.02 -13.40
N ASP A 140 6.71 -20.30 -13.15
CA ASP A 140 6.46 -21.37 -14.11
C ASP A 140 4.99 -21.82 -14.03
N MET A 141 4.21 -21.36 -15.01
CA MET A 141 2.78 -21.67 -15.12
C MET A 141 2.51 -23.00 -15.83
N GLN A 142 3.46 -23.49 -16.63
CA GLN A 142 3.29 -24.68 -17.46
C GLN A 142 3.57 -25.97 -16.67
N SER A 143 4.43 -25.88 -15.66
CA SER A 143 4.73 -26.98 -14.75
C SER A 143 3.55 -27.35 -13.85
N ILE A 144 3.67 -28.50 -13.17
CA ILE A 144 2.75 -28.90 -12.10
C ILE A 144 2.90 -27.93 -10.92
N MET A 145 1.79 -27.62 -10.26
CA MET A 145 1.79 -26.71 -9.11
C MET A 145 2.71 -27.26 -8.02
N MET A 146 3.64 -26.41 -7.56
CA MET A 146 4.54 -26.78 -6.49
C MET A 146 3.77 -26.99 -5.19
N ASN A 147 4.02 -28.11 -4.51
CA ASN A 147 3.57 -28.29 -3.14
C ASN A 147 4.53 -27.58 -2.18
N LEU A 148 4.14 -26.39 -1.70
CA LEU A 148 4.97 -25.56 -0.82
C LEU A 148 5.40 -26.27 0.48
N THR A 149 4.62 -27.24 0.97
CA THR A 149 4.98 -28.03 2.17
C THR A 149 6.25 -28.85 2.00
N GLN A 150 6.61 -29.21 0.76
CA GLN A 150 7.81 -30.00 0.45
C GLN A 150 9.10 -29.17 0.51
N TYR A 151 8.99 -27.84 0.59
CA TYR A 151 10.11 -26.91 0.61
C TYR A 151 10.12 -26.06 1.90
N PRO A 152 10.20 -26.67 3.10
CA PRO A 152 10.12 -25.95 4.38
C PRO A 152 11.32 -25.01 4.63
N ARG A 153 12.39 -25.12 3.84
CA ARG A 153 13.53 -24.19 3.87
C ARG A 153 13.23 -22.85 3.20
N VAL A 154 12.22 -22.82 2.32
CA VAL A 154 11.85 -21.64 1.53
C VAL A 154 10.49 -21.11 1.94
N PHE A 155 9.51 -22.00 2.13
CA PHE A 155 8.14 -21.60 2.47
C PHE A 155 7.75 -22.06 3.86
N ARG A 156 7.10 -21.16 4.59
CA ARG A 156 6.52 -21.42 5.92
C ARG A 156 5.12 -20.86 6.00
N ARG A 157 4.29 -21.37 6.91
CA ARG A 157 2.96 -20.79 7.16
C ARG A 157 3.11 -19.40 7.79
N LEU A 158 2.12 -18.54 7.57
CA LEU A 158 2.13 -17.15 8.03
C LEU A 158 2.58 -16.92 9.49
N PRO A 159 2.14 -17.71 10.49
CA PRO A 159 2.54 -17.52 11.89
C PRO A 159 4.06 -17.63 12.12
N TYR A 160 4.79 -18.28 11.21
CA TYR A 160 6.25 -18.36 11.28
C TYR A 160 6.90 -16.96 11.27
N ALA A 161 6.23 -15.94 10.73
CA ALA A 161 6.71 -14.57 10.74
C ALA A 161 6.92 -14.01 12.16
N PHE A 162 6.24 -14.57 13.15
CA PHE A 162 6.34 -14.16 14.56
C PHE A 162 7.37 -14.96 15.36
N ILE A 163 7.98 -16.01 14.79
CA ILE A 163 8.99 -16.80 15.51
C ILE A 163 10.19 -15.91 15.87
N GLY A 164 10.61 -16.00 17.13
CA GLY A 164 11.67 -15.14 17.68
C GLY A 164 11.16 -13.79 18.21
N THR A 165 9.84 -13.63 18.35
CA THR A 165 9.20 -12.47 18.98
C THR A 165 8.26 -12.91 20.10
N THR A 166 7.83 -11.97 20.94
CA THR A 166 6.81 -12.20 21.98
C THR A 166 5.47 -12.63 21.39
N PHE A 167 5.14 -12.17 20.18
CA PHE A 167 3.91 -12.50 19.46
C PHE A 167 3.72 -13.98 19.14
N ALA A 168 4.78 -14.78 19.11
CA ALA A 168 4.71 -16.19 18.75
C ALA A 168 3.71 -16.96 19.64
N ASN A 169 3.61 -16.58 20.92
CA ASN A 169 2.75 -17.24 21.90
C ASN A 169 1.28 -16.81 21.78
N ASP A 170 1.03 -15.55 21.39
CA ASP A 170 -0.30 -14.95 21.43
C ASP A 170 -1.00 -14.94 20.06
N CYS A 171 -0.27 -15.21 18.98
CA CYS A 171 -0.78 -15.12 17.61
C CYS A 171 -1.74 -16.25 17.18
N GLN A 172 -1.98 -17.27 18.02
CA GLN A 172 -2.80 -18.44 17.72
C GLN A 172 -2.45 -19.10 16.37
N ALA A 173 -1.23 -19.61 16.24
CA ALA A 173 -0.66 -20.07 14.97
C ALA A 173 -1.58 -20.99 14.12
N GLU A 174 -2.34 -21.88 14.76
CA GLU A 174 -3.22 -22.84 14.08
C GLU A 174 -4.45 -22.22 13.41
N HIS A 175 -4.80 -20.98 13.78
CA HIS A 175 -6.03 -20.32 13.34
C HIS A 175 -5.83 -19.41 12.13
N TRP A 176 -4.63 -19.25 11.60
CA TRP A 176 -4.44 -18.49 10.37
C TRP A 176 -4.86 -19.29 9.13
N GLN A 177 -5.28 -18.62 8.06
CA GLN A 177 -5.65 -19.28 6.80
C GLN A 177 -4.56 -20.27 6.35
N GLU A 178 -4.97 -21.49 6.03
CA GLU A 178 -4.01 -22.52 5.61
C GLU A 178 -3.29 -22.19 4.30
N LYS A 179 -3.92 -21.35 3.48
CA LYS A 179 -3.38 -20.90 2.20
C LYS A 179 -2.43 -19.71 2.35
N PHE A 180 -2.18 -19.24 3.57
CA PHE A 180 -1.25 -18.15 3.84
C PHE A 180 0.15 -18.66 4.19
N TRP A 181 1.11 -18.21 3.40
CA TRP A 181 2.50 -18.57 3.45
C TRP A 181 3.37 -17.31 3.52
N ILE A 182 4.60 -17.50 3.92
CA ILE A 182 5.69 -16.54 3.79
C ILE A 182 6.90 -17.23 3.16
N SER A 183 7.76 -16.46 2.50
CA SER A 183 9.13 -16.91 2.28
C SER A 183 9.94 -16.85 3.58
N THR A 184 10.95 -17.70 3.72
CA THR A 184 11.88 -17.62 4.85
C THR A 184 12.70 -16.33 4.83
N GLU A 185 12.96 -15.76 3.65
CA GLU A 185 13.58 -14.43 3.50
C GLU A 185 12.72 -13.30 4.04
N PHE A 186 11.40 -13.45 4.06
CA PHE A 186 10.49 -12.45 4.64
C PHE A 186 10.78 -12.25 6.13
N GLN A 187 10.99 -13.35 6.86
CA GLN A 187 11.28 -13.35 8.31
C GLN A 187 12.77 -13.13 8.62
N ARG A 188 13.68 -13.60 7.76
CA ARG A 188 15.12 -13.51 8.01
C ARG A 188 15.66 -12.10 7.71
N VAL A 189 15.61 -11.23 8.71
CA VAL A 189 16.09 -9.84 8.61
C VAL A 189 17.47 -9.65 9.26
N ILE A 190 17.69 -10.23 10.45
CA ILE A 190 18.91 -10.03 11.25
C ILE A 190 19.49 -11.36 11.74
N GLU A 191 20.79 -11.37 12.04
CA GLU A 191 21.46 -12.52 12.66
C GLU A 191 21.03 -12.67 14.13
N THR A 192 20.19 -13.66 14.43
CA THR A 192 19.63 -13.88 15.78
C THR A 192 20.67 -14.42 16.78
N LYS A 193 21.39 -13.51 17.46
CA LYS A 193 22.32 -13.86 18.55
C LYS A 193 21.70 -13.64 19.95
N GLY A 194 20.44 -14.04 20.10
CA GLY A 194 19.67 -13.87 21.35
C GLY A 194 18.85 -12.58 21.44
N GLU A 195 18.77 -11.82 20.35
CA GLU A 195 17.97 -10.59 20.26
C GLU A 195 16.53 -10.88 19.85
N SER A 196 15.60 -10.08 20.37
CA SER A 196 14.19 -10.14 19.95
C SER A 196 14.05 -9.62 18.52
N LEU A 197 13.32 -10.35 17.69
CA LEU A 197 13.02 -9.95 16.32
C LEU A 197 11.87 -8.94 16.22
N GLU A 198 11.29 -8.55 17.35
CA GLU A 198 10.07 -7.75 17.41
C GLU A 198 10.20 -6.41 16.69
N SER A 199 11.25 -5.63 16.98
CA SER A 199 11.53 -4.36 16.29
C SER A 199 11.99 -4.52 14.84
N PHE A 200 12.27 -5.75 14.40
CA PHE A 200 12.81 -6.07 13.09
C PHE A 200 11.79 -6.81 12.19
N LEU A 201 10.54 -6.93 12.63
CA LEU A 201 9.48 -7.53 11.85
C LEU A 201 9.26 -6.76 10.55
N ARG A 202 9.44 -7.45 9.43
CA ARG A 202 9.27 -6.84 8.10
C ARG A 202 7.80 -6.53 7.82
N PRO A 203 7.44 -5.32 7.35
CA PRO A 203 6.06 -5.02 6.95
C PRO A 203 5.66 -5.86 5.73
N PRO A 204 4.46 -6.46 5.73
CA PRO A 204 3.97 -7.29 4.63
C PRO A 204 3.54 -6.44 3.44
N ARG A 205 4.51 -6.03 2.62
CA ARG A 205 4.26 -5.18 1.45
C ARG A 205 3.99 -5.98 0.18
N TRP A 206 4.72 -7.07 -0.02
CA TRP A 206 4.68 -7.82 -1.28
C TRP A 206 4.02 -9.17 -1.09
N ILE A 207 3.01 -9.41 -1.92
CA ILE A 207 2.22 -10.64 -1.90
C ILE A 207 2.25 -11.26 -3.28
N ILE A 208 2.65 -12.52 -3.37
CA ILE A 208 2.40 -13.32 -4.56
C ILE A 208 1.16 -14.18 -4.31
N ILE A 209 0.16 -14.03 -5.17
CA ILE A 209 -0.96 -14.93 -5.29
C ILE A 209 -0.55 -16.01 -6.27
N TYR A 210 -0.19 -17.19 -5.78
CA TYR A 210 0.28 -18.31 -6.58
C TYR A 210 -0.93 -19.15 -7.04
N ARG A 211 -1.07 -19.25 -8.37
CA ARG A 211 -2.15 -19.98 -9.06
C ARG A 211 -3.56 -19.71 -8.55
N ASN A 212 -3.86 -18.47 -8.13
CA ASN A 212 -5.14 -18.07 -7.53
C ASN A 212 -5.59 -18.93 -6.34
N GLN A 213 -4.66 -19.63 -5.68
CA GLN A 213 -4.96 -20.60 -4.63
C GLN A 213 -4.21 -20.34 -3.34
N GLN A 214 -2.99 -19.82 -3.42
CA GLN A 214 -2.11 -19.62 -2.27
C GLN A 214 -1.63 -18.18 -2.24
N LEU A 215 -1.52 -17.63 -1.03
CA LEU A 215 -0.99 -16.31 -0.77
C LEU A 215 0.36 -16.45 -0.10
N ILE A 216 1.41 -15.85 -0.66
CA ILE A 216 2.77 -15.92 -0.09
C ILE A 216 3.30 -14.50 0.11
N LEU A 217 3.70 -14.15 1.33
CA LEU A 217 4.39 -12.91 1.64
C LEU A 217 5.88 -13.02 1.31
N LEU A 218 6.43 -11.98 0.69
CA LEU A 218 7.77 -11.99 0.14
C LEU A 218 8.66 -10.87 0.67
N SER A 219 9.96 -11.09 0.64
CA SER A 219 10.95 -10.03 0.77
C SER A 219 10.93 -9.07 -0.41
N ALA A 220 11.46 -7.86 -0.20
CA ALA A 220 11.61 -6.88 -1.28
C ALA A 220 12.57 -7.38 -2.39
N LEU A 221 13.61 -8.14 -2.03
CA LEU A 221 14.54 -8.72 -3.00
C LEU A 221 13.83 -9.72 -3.92
N GLU A 222 13.09 -10.67 -3.35
CA GLU A 222 12.32 -11.66 -4.10
C GLU A 222 11.27 -10.99 -4.98
N ALA A 223 10.53 -10.01 -4.43
CA ALA A 223 9.54 -9.25 -5.18
C ALA A 223 10.18 -8.52 -6.38
N ASN A 224 11.32 -7.85 -6.20
CA ASN A 224 12.01 -7.15 -7.28
C ASN A 224 12.40 -8.08 -8.44
N TRP A 225 12.90 -9.28 -8.12
CA TRP A 225 13.20 -10.28 -9.14
C TRP A 225 11.93 -10.76 -9.86
N LEU A 226 10.86 -11.03 -9.11
CA LEU A 226 9.58 -11.49 -9.65
C LEU A 226 8.92 -10.44 -10.57
N ILE A 227 9.02 -9.15 -10.26
CA ILE A 227 8.52 -8.06 -11.11
C ILE A 227 9.12 -8.18 -12.51
N ALA A 228 10.45 -8.26 -12.60
CA ALA A 228 11.14 -8.37 -13.88
C ALA A 228 10.77 -9.65 -14.63
N ARG A 229 10.69 -10.79 -13.91
CA ARG A 229 10.38 -12.09 -14.53
C ARG A 229 8.94 -12.17 -15.05
N LEU A 230 7.95 -11.80 -14.22
CA LEU A 230 6.54 -11.85 -14.59
C LEU A 230 6.22 -10.91 -15.76
N ASN A 231 6.79 -9.70 -15.76
CA ASN A 231 6.64 -8.78 -16.88
C ASN A 231 7.28 -9.34 -18.17
N SER A 232 8.47 -9.94 -18.08
CA SER A 232 9.12 -10.54 -19.25
C SER A 232 8.27 -11.65 -19.86
N LEU A 233 7.70 -12.54 -19.05
CA LEU A 233 6.81 -13.62 -19.51
C LEU A 233 5.55 -13.05 -20.17
N TYR A 234 4.95 -12.02 -19.54
CA TYR A 234 3.76 -11.35 -20.06
C TYR A 234 3.98 -10.72 -21.44
N HIS A 235 5.12 -10.05 -21.65
CA HIS A 235 5.45 -9.39 -22.93
C HIS A 235 5.80 -10.36 -24.05
N LYS A 236 6.35 -11.55 -23.72
CA LYS A 236 6.67 -12.57 -24.72
C LYS A 236 5.46 -13.31 -25.27
N GLY A 237 4.27 -13.06 -24.73
CA GLY A 237 3.06 -13.78 -25.14
C GLY A 237 3.06 -15.26 -24.71
N GLU A 238 4.00 -15.67 -23.84
CA GLU A 238 4.10 -17.04 -23.31
C GLU A 238 2.94 -17.39 -22.33
N THR A 239 2.04 -16.43 -22.09
CA THR A 239 0.81 -16.59 -21.30
C THR A 239 -0.40 -16.30 -22.19
N GLU A 240 -1.00 -17.33 -22.78
CA GLU A 240 -2.26 -17.22 -23.56
C GLU A 240 -3.49 -16.95 -22.68
N ASN A 241 -3.33 -17.02 -21.36
CA ASN A 241 -4.36 -16.82 -20.36
C ASN A 241 -3.88 -15.78 -19.32
N PRO A 242 -4.79 -15.17 -18.54
CA PRO A 242 -4.37 -14.30 -17.45
C PRO A 242 -3.49 -15.10 -16.51
N SER A 243 -2.37 -14.50 -16.13
CA SER A 243 -1.41 -15.13 -15.24
C SER A 243 -2.12 -15.53 -13.96
N THR A 244 -2.19 -16.84 -13.69
CA THR A 244 -2.78 -17.36 -12.46
C THR A 244 -1.88 -17.08 -11.25
N THR A 245 -0.60 -16.80 -11.49
CA THR A 245 0.29 -16.24 -10.47
C THR A 245 0.47 -14.75 -10.68
N THR A 246 0.16 -13.96 -9.64
CA THR A 246 0.26 -12.50 -9.68
C THR A 246 0.99 -11.97 -8.47
N LEU A 247 1.83 -10.97 -8.67
CA LEU A 247 2.47 -10.19 -7.62
C LEU A 247 1.65 -8.92 -7.36
N ARG A 248 1.38 -8.61 -6.09
CA ARG A 248 0.51 -7.53 -5.64
C ARG A 248 1.13 -6.79 -4.46
N LEU A 249 0.82 -5.50 -4.38
CA LEU A 249 1.22 -4.63 -3.27
C LEU A 249 0.12 -4.64 -2.20
N LEU A 250 0.48 -4.82 -0.95
CA LEU A 250 -0.39 -4.67 0.21
C LEU A 250 0.09 -3.49 1.05
N LEU A 251 -0.81 -2.56 1.37
CA LEU A 251 -0.57 -1.50 2.35
C LEU A 251 -1.58 -1.57 3.49
N PRO A 252 -1.18 -1.21 4.73
CA PRO A 252 -2.12 -1.04 5.82
C PRO A 252 -2.90 0.25 5.62
N ARG A 253 -4.18 0.26 5.99
CA ARG A 253 -5.00 1.47 5.95
C ARG A 253 -4.81 2.24 7.26
N ILE A 254 -3.81 3.12 7.30
CA ILE A 254 -3.47 3.97 8.46
C ILE A 254 -4.29 5.26 8.44
N LYS A 255 -4.84 5.65 7.28
CA LYS A 255 -5.74 6.80 7.11
C LYS A 255 -7.04 6.36 6.45
N ARG A 256 -8.16 7.04 6.76
CA ARG A 256 -9.51 6.66 6.29
C ARG A 256 -9.63 6.50 4.77
N VAL A 257 -8.99 7.37 3.99
CA VAL A 257 -9.06 7.39 2.51
C VAL A 257 -7.88 6.68 1.82
N GLN A 258 -7.13 5.85 2.55
CA GLN A 258 -5.98 5.16 1.99
C GLN A 258 -6.39 3.83 1.35
N SER A 259 -5.92 3.56 0.12
CA SER A 259 -6.09 2.26 -0.52
C SER A 259 -5.10 1.23 0.01
N ILE A 260 -5.52 -0.03 0.04
CA ILE A 260 -4.70 -1.19 0.41
C ILE A 260 -3.98 -1.82 -0.78
N PHE A 261 -4.28 -1.38 -2.01
CA PHE A 261 -3.70 -1.79 -3.31
C PHE A 261 -3.81 -3.26 -3.74
N VAL A 262 -4.06 -4.19 -2.81
CA VAL A 262 -3.93 -5.64 -3.06
C VAL A 262 -4.90 -6.20 -4.10
N ASN A 263 -6.03 -5.54 -4.32
CA ASN A 263 -7.04 -5.94 -5.30
C ASN A 263 -7.19 -4.89 -6.43
N THR A 264 -6.23 -3.97 -6.60
CA THR A 264 -6.29 -2.92 -7.63
C THR A 264 -5.75 -3.45 -8.96
N PRO A 265 -6.58 -3.70 -10.00
CA PRO A 265 -6.17 -4.42 -11.21
C PRO A 265 -4.99 -3.79 -11.98
N THR A 266 -4.90 -2.46 -11.97
CA THR A 266 -3.82 -1.69 -12.63
C THR A 266 -2.47 -1.82 -11.94
N LEU A 267 -2.44 -2.25 -10.67
CA LEU A 267 -1.23 -2.43 -9.87
C LEU A 267 -0.82 -3.90 -9.72
N ILE A 268 -1.58 -4.83 -10.31
CA ILE A 268 -1.27 -6.25 -10.30
C ILE A 268 -0.22 -6.54 -11.38
N ILE A 269 0.75 -7.40 -11.03
CA ILE A 269 1.85 -7.78 -11.92
C ILE A 269 1.76 -9.28 -12.21
N PRO A 270 1.62 -9.70 -13.49
CA PRO A 270 1.43 -8.85 -14.66
C PRO A 270 0.01 -8.22 -14.67
N PRO A 271 -0.19 -7.11 -15.42
CA PRO A 271 -1.48 -6.44 -15.49
C PRO A 271 -2.58 -7.36 -16.01
N LEU A 272 -3.77 -7.29 -15.40
CA LEU A 272 -4.93 -8.12 -15.76
C LEU A 272 -5.78 -7.51 -16.89
N ILE A 273 -5.43 -6.32 -17.38
CA ILE A 273 -6.18 -5.60 -18.42
C ILE A 273 -5.70 -6.10 -19.79
N ARG A 274 -6.42 -7.03 -20.40
CA ARG A 274 -6.34 -7.30 -21.85
C ARG A 274 -7.71 -7.08 -22.49
N HIS A 275 -7.72 -6.42 -23.64
CA HIS A 275 -8.90 -5.96 -24.38
C HIS A 275 -9.73 -7.09 -25.03
N SER A 276 -9.60 -8.33 -24.60
CA SER A 276 -10.25 -9.47 -25.25
C SER A 276 -10.65 -10.56 -24.25
N ILE A 277 -11.96 -10.73 -24.12
CA ILE A 277 -12.72 -11.87 -23.56
C ILE A 277 -12.89 -11.89 -22.03
N ASP A 278 -14.09 -12.32 -21.63
CA ASP A 278 -14.71 -12.51 -20.31
C ASP A 278 -13.84 -13.19 -19.24
N ILE A 279 -12.73 -12.57 -18.85
CA ILE A 279 -11.90 -13.06 -17.76
C ILE A 279 -12.27 -12.30 -16.49
N VAL A 280 -12.81 -13.03 -15.51
CA VAL A 280 -12.98 -12.53 -14.14
C VAL A 280 -11.62 -12.58 -13.41
N PRO A 281 -11.03 -11.44 -13.04
CA PRO A 281 -9.78 -11.42 -12.27
C PRO A 281 -9.99 -12.04 -10.88
N PHE A 282 -9.00 -12.79 -10.39
CA PHE A 282 -9.05 -13.32 -9.03
C PHE A 282 -8.85 -12.21 -8.01
N PHE A 283 -9.88 -11.93 -7.22
CA PHE A 283 -9.78 -11.02 -6.08
C PHE A 283 -9.65 -11.81 -4.78
N ILE A 284 -8.84 -11.28 -3.87
CA ILE A 284 -8.74 -11.83 -2.51
C ILE A 284 -10.08 -11.59 -1.81
N SER A 285 -10.67 -12.66 -1.27
CA SER A 285 -11.95 -12.59 -0.57
C SER A 285 -11.85 -11.80 0.73
N LEU A 286 -12.99 -11.29 1.21
CA LEU A 286 -13.06 -10.51 2.45
C LEU A 286 -12.52 -11.30 3.66
N GLN A 287 -12.85 -12.59 3.77
CA GLN A 287 -12.36 -13.49 4.81
C GLN A 287 -10.82 -13.60 4.87
N TRP A 288 -10.15 -13.48 3.72
CA TRP A 288 -8.70 -13.46 3.65
C TRP A 288 -8.15 -12.07 3.97
N LEU A 289 -8.80 -11.02 3.46
CA LEU A 289 -8.41 -9.64 3.70
C LEU A 289 -8.41 -9.28 5.18
N VAL A 290 -9.40 -9.72 5.96
CA VAL A 290 -9.47 -9.39 7.41
C VAL A 290 -8.30 -9.97 8.20
N GLN A 291 -7.82 -11.16 7.85
CA GLN A 291 -6.60 -11.71 8.45
C GLN A 291 -5.36 -10.91 8.04
N LEU A 292 -5.28 -10.47 6.78
CA LEU A 292 -4.21 -9.57 6.34
C LEU A 292 -4.29 -8.21 7.05
N PHE A 293 -5.48 -7.69 7.35
CA PHE A 293 -5.66 -6.45 8.11
C PHE A 293 -5.11 -6.57 9.53
N ILE A 294 -5.37 -7.70 10.20
CA ILE A 294 -4.80 -8.02 11.52
C ILE A 294 -3.27 -8.10 11.40
N PHE A 295 -2.75 -8.87 10.45
CA PHE A 295 -1.31 -9.10 10.29
C PHE A 295 -0.53 -7.82 9.94
N ASN A 296 -1.14 -6.92 9.16
CA ASN A 296 -0.52 -5.69 8.69
C ASN A 296 -0.71 -4.50 9.64
N GLY A 297 -1.54 -4.64 10.69
CA GLY A 297 -1.82 -3.55 11.62
C GLY A 297 -2.66 -2.41 11.01
N THR A 298 -3.66 -2.76 10.20
CA THR A 298 -4.61 -1.79 9.62
C THR A 298 -5.43 -1.09 10.72
N LEU A 299 -5.68 0.21 10.57
CA LEU A 299 -6.44 1.03 11.54
C LEU A 299 -7.85 1.41 11.06
N TYR A 300 -8.05 1.53 9.75
CA TYR A 300 -9.31 1.96 9.15
C TYR A 300 -9.85 0.94 8.14
N PHE A 301 -11.17 0.88 8.02
CA PHE A 301 -11.90 0.13 7.02
C PHE A 301 -12.57 1.08 6.03
N GLU A 302 -12.77 0.62 4.81
CA GLU A 302 -13.44 1.35 3.74
C GLU A 302 -14.95 1.13 3.78
N THR A 303 -15.39 -0.07 4.16
CA THR A 303 -16.80 -0.44 4.25
C THR A 303 -17.16 -0.96 5.65
N VAL A 304 -18.44 -0.89 5.98
CA VAL A 304 -19.00 -1.49 7.21
C VAL A 304 -18.85 -3.02 7.18
N ASP A 305 -18.84 -3.63 6.00
CA ASP A 305 -18.62 -5.06 5.83
C ASP A 305 -17.20 -5.46 6.21
N GLU A 306 -16.17 -4.70 5.81
CA GLU A 306 -14.79 -4.92 6.25
C GLU A 306 -14.67 -4.85 7.78
N GLN A 307 -15.30 -3.85 8.40
CA GLN A 307 -15.30 -3.69 9.84
C GLN A 307 -16.04 -4.83 10.55
N THR A 308 -17.16 -5.28 10.00
CA THR A 308 -17.96 -6.37 10.57
C THR A 308 -17.26 -7.71 10.44
N ALA A 309 -16.71 -8.02 9.27
CA ALA A 309 -15.90 -9.22 9.05
C ALA A 309 -14.65 -9.24 9.94
N TYR A 310 -14.02 -8.08 10.17
CA TYR A 310 -12.89 -7.96 11.11
C TYR A 310 -13.31 -8.32 12.56
N CYS A 311 -14.47 -7.83 13.00
CA CYS A 311 -15.00 -8.16 14.33
C CYS A 311 -15.35 -9.64 14.45
N GLN A 312 -16.04 -10.21 13.44
CA GLN A 312 -16.40 -11.62 13.42
C GLN A 312 -15.17 -12.54 13.40
N CYS A 313 -14.14 -12.19 12.62
CA CYS A 313 -12.87 -12.91 12.55
C CYS A 313 -12.24 -13.05 13.95
N LEU A 314 -12.34 -12.00 14.78
CA LEU A 314 -11.84 -11.94 16.16
C LEU A 314 -12.86 -12.41 17.22
N SER A 315 -14.02 -12.94 16.84
CA SER A 315 -15.11 -13.34 17.74
C SER A 315 -15.66 -12.20 18.62
N LEU A 316 -15.76 -10.99 18.06
CA LEU A 316 -16.22 -9.80 18.76
C LEU A 316 -17.66 -9.41 18.37
N CYS A 317 -18.46 -9.04 19.37
CA CYS A 317 -19.77 -8.39 19.25
C CYS A 317 -19.72 -7.00 19.94
N PRO A 318 -19.08 -6.00 19.28
CA PRO A 318 -18.99 -4.63 19.78
C PRO A 318 -20.32 -3.87 19.59
N LYS A 319 -20.45 -2.75 20.31
CA LYS A 319 -21.52 -1.76 20.15
C LYS A 319 -21.44 -1.06 18.77
N PRO A 320 -22.51 -0.44 18.26
CA PRO A 320 -23.89 -0.54 18.76
C PRO A 320 -24.44 -1.95 18.59
N ARG A 321 -25.15 -2.43 19.61
CA ARG A 321 -25.74 -3.77 19.64
C ARG A 321 -27.22 -3.72 19.29
N THR A 322 -27.72 -4.78 18.67
CA THR A 322 -29.16 -4.99 18.52
C THR A 322 -29.80 -5.26 19.89
N LYS A 323 -31.15 -5.32 19.95
CA LYS A 323 -31.84 -5.62 21.21
C LYS A 323 -31.48 -7.00 21.74
N GLU A 324 -31.35 -7.97 20.83
CA GLU A 324 -30.99 -9.35 21.12
C GLU A 324 -29.54 -9.46 21.61
N GLU A 325 -28.61 -8.75 20.96
CA GLU A 325 -27.22 -8.68 21.39
C GLU A 325 -27.05 -7.97 22.75
N GLU A 326 -27.86 -6.94 23.02
CA GLU A 326 -27.83 -6.26 24.32
C GLU A 326 -28.39 -7.13 25.45
N GLU A 327 -29.40 -7.96 25.16
CA GLU A 327 -29.89 -8.99 26.09
C GLU A 327 -28.83 -10.08 26.32
N ALA A 328 -28.16 -10.54 25.27
CA ALA A 328 -27.04 -11.48 25.37
C ALA A 328 -25.88 -10.91 26.21
N PHE A 329 -25.58 -9.62 26.09
CA PHE A 329 -24.61 -8.95 26.95
C PHE A 329 -25.04 -8.96 28.42
N LYS A 330 -26.31 -8.64 28.72
CA LYS A 330 -26.85 -8.71 30.09
C LYS A 330 -26.83 -10.12 30.67
N ASN A 331 -27.02 -11.13 29.81
CA ASN A 331 -26.94 -12.54 30.17
C ASN A 331 -25.49 -13.05 30.30
N GLY A 332 -24.48 -12.18 30.10
CA GLY A 332 -23.06 -12.52 30.24
C GLY A 332 -22.50 -13.33 29.07
N TRP A 333 -23.19 -13.39 27.93
CA TRP A 333 -22.69 -14.10 26.74
C TRP A 333 -21.59 -13.33 26.03
N ILE A 334 -21.64 -11.99 26.12
CA ILE A 334 -20.69 -11.07 25.53
C ILE A 334 -19.92 -10.39 26.67
N ALA A 335 -18.59 -10.41 26.62
CA ALA A 335 -17.75 -9.75 27.60
C ALA A 335 -17.77 -8.22 27.44
N VAL A 336 -17.20 -7.50 28.42
CA VAL A 336 -17.16 -6.02 28.45
C VAL A 336 -16.39 -5.45 27.25
N ASP A 337 -15.35 -6.15 26.82
CA ASP A 337 -14.54 -5.85 25.64
C ASP A 337 -15.18 -6.33 24.31
N GLY A 338 -16.39 -6.88 24.37
CA GLY A 338 -17.14 -7.37 23.23
C GLY A 338 -16.80 -8.81 22.84
N PHE A 339 -15.86 -9.48 23.50
CA PHE A 339 -15.47 -10.84 23.13
C PHE A 339 -16.55 -11.87 23.52
N VAL A 340 -16.83 -12.82 22.63
CA VAL A 340 -17.75 -13.93 22.88
C VAL A 340 -16.96 -15.21 22.97
N SER A 341 -16.87 -15.83 24.15
CA SER A 341 -16.01 -17.02 24.37
C SER A 341 -16.66 -18.33 23.90
N ASN A 342 -17.95 -18.53 24.21
CA ASN A 342 -18.66 -19.77 23.93
C ASN A 342 -19.09 -19.88 22.46
N SER A 343 -18.78 -21.00 21.80
CA SER A 343 -19.16 -21.29 20.41
C SER A 343 -20.67 -21.31 20.17
N GLU A 344 -21.47 -21.79 21.14
CA GLU A 344 -22.94 -21.80 21.01
C GLU A 344 -23.50 -20.39 21.02
N HIS A 345 -22.96 -19.52 21.89
CA HIS A 345 -23.36 -18.11 21.93
C HIS A 345 -22.95 -17.39 20.63
N ARG A 346 -21.78 -17.70 20.07
CA ARG A 346 -21.36 -17.15 18.76
C ARG A 346 -22.35 -17.53 17.66
N TYR A 347 -22.77 -18.79 17.62
CA TYR A 347 -23.76 -19.26 16.66
C TYR A 347 -25.11 -18.55 16.83
N ALA A 348 -25.59 -18.43 18.08
CA ALA A 348 -26.85 -17.72 18.38
C ALA A 348 -26.80 -16.23 18.00
N LEU A 349 -25.63 -15.60 18.12
CA LEU A 349 -25.39 -14.20 17.72
C LEU A 349 -25.03 -14.03 16.23
N MET A 350 -25.18 -15.08 15.41
CA MET A 350 -24.88 -15.05 13.97
C MET A 350 -23.44 -14.63 13.64
N LEU A 351 -22.48 -14.94 14.51
CA LEU A 351 -21.05 -14.77 14.26
C LEU A 351 -20.55 -15.96 13.42
N HIS A 352 -20.85 -15.93 12.12
CA HIS A 352 -20.60 -17.06 11.21
C HIS A 352 -19.14 -17.17 10.72
N GLU A 353 -18.41 -16.05 10.61
CA GLU A 353 -17.05 -16.00 10.07
C GLU A 353 -15.96 -15.95 11.14
N VAL A 354 -16.12 -16.76 12.19
CA VAL A 354 -15.17 -16.81 13.30
C VAL A 354 -13.90 -17.57 12.89
N GLN A 355 -12.75 -16.90 13.01
CA GLN A 355 -11.45 -17.52 12.74
C GLN A 355 -10.68 -17.82 14.03
N PHE A 356 -10.62 -16.85 14.94
CA PHE A 356 -9.84 -16.95 16.16
C PHE A 356 -10.71 -17.29 17.37
N HIS A 357 -10.33 -18.32 18.13
CA HIS A 357 -11.18 -18.86 19.19
C HIS A 357 -10.94 -18.25 20.56
N ASN A 358 -9.75 -17.72 20.85
CA ASN A 358 -9.52 -16.96 22.08
C ASN A 358 -9.41 -15.46 21.79
N ASN A 359 -9.40 -14.67 22.86
CA ASN A 359 -9.38 -13.21 22.76
C ASN A 359 -8.00 -12.72 22.26
N LEU A 360 -7.95 -12.20 21.03
CA LEU A 360 -6.74 -11.66 20.41
C LEU A 360 -6.53 -10.16 20.64
N LEU A 361 -7.36 -9.48 21.43
CA LEU A 361 -7.29 -8.03 21.56
C LEU A 361 -5.93 -7.55 22.07
N ALA A 362 -5.28 -8.29 22.98
CA ALA A 362 -3.94 -7.98 23.46
C ALA A 362 -2.90 -8.07 22.33
N PHE A 363 -2.90 -9.17 21.58
CA PHE A 363 -2.03 -9.37 20.41
C PHE A 363 -2.25 -8.28 19.35
N VAL A 364 -3.50 -7.95 19.03
CA VAL A 364 -3.87 -6.90 18.06
C VAL A 364 -3.35 -5.54 18.50
N LYS A 365 -3.45 -5.20 19.80
CA LYS A 365 -2.89 -3.95 20.33
C LYS A 365 -1.37 -3.87 20.11
N GLN A 366 -0.65 -4.91 20.51
CA GLN A 366 0.80 -4.92 20.41
C GLN A 366 1.30 -4.92 18.95
N ILE A 367 0.67 -5.68 18.04
CA ILE A 367 1.08 -5.70 16.64
C ILE A 367 0.84 -4.35 15.95
N ILE A 368 -0.24 -3.65 16.29
CA ILE A 368 -0.50 -2.29 15.76
C ILE A 368 0.57 -1.32 16.23
N GLU A 369 0.90 -1.35 17.52
CA GLU A 369 1.95 -0.50 18.10
C GLU A 369 3.31 -0.76 17.45
N ASN A 370 3.67 -2.04 17.28
CA ASN A 370 4.89 -2.47 16.62
C ASN A 370 4.96 -2.01 15.15
N ARG A 371 3.87 -2.17 14.39
CA ARG A 371 3.84 -1.88 12.94
C ARG A 371 3.78 -0.38 12.63
N ASN A 372 3.01 0.36 13.42
CA ASN A 372 2.70 1.77 13.13
C ASN A 372 3.55 2.74 13.96
N ASN A 373 4.41 2.24 14.86
CA ASN A 373 5.17 3.03 15.83
C ASN A 373 4.28 4.03 16.59
N SER A 374 3.02 3.64 16.83
CA SER A 374 2.00 4.48 17.46
C SER A 374 0.85 3.63 17.97
N HIS A 375 0.24 4.09 19.07
CA HIS A 375 -0.99 3.47 19.59
C HIS A 375 -2.15 3.70 18.62
N ALA A 376 -3.07 2.74 18.56
CA ALA A 376 -4.30 2.87 17.79
C ALA A 376 -5.13 4.06 18.31
N PRO A 377 -5.34 5.14 17.54
CA PRO A 377 -6.14 6.27 18.00
C PRO A 377 -7.57 5.82 18.24
N MET A 378 -8.21 6.33 19.29
CA MET A 378 -9.63 6.06 19.59
C MET A 378 -10.58 6.49 18.45
N THR A 379 -10.13 7.43 17.61
CA THR A 379 -10.85 7.91 16.43
C THR A 379 -10.71 6.99 15.21
N SER A 380 -9.85 5.97 15.27
CA SER A 380 -9.74 4.94 14.24
C SER A 380 -10.76 3.83 14.46
N HIS A 381 -11.16 3.14 13.39
CA HIS A 381 -12.12 2.04 13.49
C HIS A 381 -11.60 0.95 14.41
N VAL A 382 -10.35 0.51 14.21
CA VAL A 382 -9.76 -0.56 15.02
C VAL A 382 -9.48 -0.08 16.45
N GLY A 383 -9.00 1.14 16.64
CA GLY A 383 -8.79 1.70 17.99
C GLY A 383 -10.09 1.76 18.80
N SER A 384 -11.19 2.21 18.20
CA SER A 384 -12.52 2.20 18.84
C SER A 384 -13.01 0.78 19.19
N ILE A 385 -12.76 -0.20 18.31
CA ILE A 385 -13.13 -1.60 18.57
C ILE A 385 -12.33 -2.18 19.75
N ILE A 386 -10.99 -2.05 19.74
CA ILE A 386 -10.13 -2.75 20.72
C ILE A 386 -10.08 -2.08 22.10
N LEU A 387 -10.41 -0.79 22.19
CA LEU A 387 -10.37 -0.02 23.44
C LEU A 387 -11.77 0.23 24.02
N ASN A 388 -12.78 0.49 23.17
CA ASN A 388 -14.13 0.84 23.62
C ASN A 388 -15.19 -0.21 23.29
N SER A 389 -14.84 -1.31 22.62
CA SER A 389 -15.81 -2.29 22.11
C SER A 389 -16.91 -1.60 21.30
N LEU A 390 -16.54 -0.66 20.41
CA LEU A 390 -17.46 0.18 19.64
C LEU A 390 -17.04 0.23 18.16
N LYS A 391 -17.95 -0.11 17.26
CA LYS A 391 -17.89 0.16 15.82
C LYS A 391 -18.24 1.62 15.57
N LEU A 392 -17.32 2.32 14.90
CA LEU A 392 -17.61 3.64 14.33
C LEU A 392 -18.27 3.43 12.97
N ILE A 393 -19.37 4.15 12.73
CA ILE A 393 -20.13 4.16 11.46
C ILE A 393 -19.56 5.22 10.52
#